data_AF-A0A9P9I7B9-F1
#
_entry.id   AF-A0A9P9I7B9-F1
#
_cell.length_a   1.000
_cell.length_b   1.000
_cell.length_c   1.000
_cell.angle_alpha   90.00
_cell.angle_beta   90.00
_cell.angle_gamma   90.00
#
_symmetry.space_group_name_H-M   'P 1'
#
loop_
_entity.id
_entity.type
_entity.pdbx_description
1 polymer ?
#
loop_
_entity_poly.entity_id
_entity_poly.type
_entity_poly.pdbx_seq_one_letter_code
_entity_poly.pdbx_strand_id
1 'polypeptide(L)'
;FGQIISGNRKPNHEFSPEAKGAMLAMLEAGRSERDVAEEFSTTHSTVQQIHKRFITDHTVENKKRKGRPHVLTNTEKRYIIRM
;
A
#
# COMPACT_ATOMS: atom_id res chain seq x y z
N PHE A 1 -15.48 -21.46 1.02
CA PHE A 1 -15.37 -20.40 2.04
C PHE A 1 -14.62 -20.96 3.23
N GLY A 2 -13.43 -20.42 3.53
CA GLY A 2 -12.57 -20.95 4.59
C GLY A 2 -11.13 -21.09 4.12
N GLN A 3 -10.46 -19.96 3.88
CA GLN A 3 -9.02 -19.92 4.11
C GLN A 3 -8.83 -19.18 5.42
N ILE A 4 -7.97 -19.73 6.26
CA ILE A 4 -7.54 -19.17 7.53
C ILE A 4 -7.18 -17.71 7.25
N ILE A 5 -8.05 -16.80 7.68
CA ILE A 5 -7.70 -15.39 7.79
C ILE A 5 -6.54 -15.44 8.78
N SER A 6 -5.30 -15.37 8.29
CA SER A 6 -4.16 -15.18 9.18
C SER A 6 -4.58 -14.03 10.08
N GLY A 7 -4.61 -14.27 11.39
CA GLY A 7 -5.33 -13.43 12.37
C GLY A 7 -4.91 -11.96 12.41
N ASN A 8 -3.96 -11.57 11.56
CA ASN A 8 -3.37 -10.25 11.42
C ASN A 8 -3.94 -9.43 10.24
N ARG A 9 -4.73 -10.00 9.32
CA ARG A 9 -5.33 -9.21 8.22
C ARG A 9 -6.44 -8.32 8.76
N LYS A 10 -6.11 -7.06 9.06
CA LYS A 10 -7.07 -6.02 9.42
C LYS A 10 -7.65 -5.36 8.15
N PRO A 11 -8.94 -4.95 8.16
CA PRO A 11 -9.49 -4.15 7.08
C PRO A 11 -8.67 -2.86 6.90
N ASN A 12 -8.44 -2.45 5.64
CA ASN A 12 -7.63 -1.28 5.26
C ASN A 12 -6.17 -1.31 5.75
N HIS A 13 -5.66 -2.48 6.12
CA HIS A 13 -4.25 -2.65 6.43
C HIS A 13 -3.44 -2.70 5.12
N GLU A 14 -2.33 -1.99 5.11
CA GLU A 14 -1.43 -1.96 3.96
C GLU A 14 -0.63 -3.26 3.93
N PHE A 15 -0.38 -3.78 2.72
CA PHE A 15 0.56 -4.88 2.54
C PHE A 15 1.97 -4.41 2.92
N SER A 16 2.74 -5.33 3.50
CA SER A 16 4.16 -5.09 3.75
C SER A 16 4.89 -4.89 2.41
N PRO A 17 5.98 -4.10 2.37
CA PRO A 17 6.78 -3.92 1.16
C PRO A 17 7.28 -5.24 0.57
N GLU A 18 7.62 -6.22 1.42
CA GLU A 18 8.08 -7.55 1.02
C GLU A 18 6.97 -8.33 0.31
N ALA A 19 5.75 -8.30 0.84
CA ALA A 19 4.61 -8.97 0.21
C ALA A 19 4.30 -8.37 -1.18
N LYS A 20 4.37 -7.03 -1.31
CA LYS A 20 4.19 -6.37 -2.62
C LYS A 20 5.32 -6.71 -3.60
N GLY A 21 6.57 -6.73 -3.13
CA GLY A 21 7.72 -7.13 -3.93
C GLY A 21 7.57 -8.56 -4.46
N ALA A 22 7.14 -9.50 -3.61
CA ALA A 22 6.87 -10.87 -4.01
C ALA A 22 5.75 -10.98 -5.04
N MET A 23 4.64 -10.24 -4.87
CA MET A 23 3.56 -10.18 -5.87
C MET A 23 4.08 -9.67 -7.23
N LEU A 24 4.87 -8.59 -7.23
CA LEU A 24 5.42 -8.01 -8.45
C LEU A 24 6.39 -8.97 -9.15
N ALA A 25 7.26 -9.65 -8.40
CA ALA A 25 8.19 -10.64 -8.94
C ALA A 25 7.44 -11.82 -9.59
N MET A 26 6.33 -12.28 -9.00
CA MET A 26 5.50 -13.33 -9.61
C MET A 26 4.80 -12.88 -10.89
N LEU A 27 4.35 -11.62 -10.95
CA LEU A 27 3.80 -11.03 -12.18
C LEU A 27 4.87 -10.92 -13.27
N GLU A 28 6.08 -10.50 -12.92
CA GLU A 28 7.22 -10.42 -13.85
C GLU A 28 7.64 -11.81 -14.36
N ALA A 29 7.51 -12.85 -13.53
CA ALA A 29 7.65 -14.25 -13.94
C ALA A 29 6.52 -14.76 -14.86
N GLY A 30 5.57 -13.91 -15.24
CA GLY A 30 4.49 -14.23 -16.19
C GLY A 30 3.27 -14.91 -15.57
N ARG A 31 3.15 -14.94 -14.23
CA ARG A 31 1.94 -15.46 -13.59
C ARG A 31 0.77 -14.51 -13.72
N SER A 32 -0.45 -15.07 -13.72
CA SER A 32 -1.66 -14.25 -13.81
C SER A 32 -1.96 -13.52 -12.50
N GLU A 33 -2.57 -12.34 -12.59
CA GLU A 33 -3.00 -11.56 -11.41
C GLU A 33 -3.94 -12.34 -10.49
N ARG A 34 -4.71 -13.30 -11.04
CA ARG A 34 -5.63 -14.14 -10.27
C ARG A 34 -4.88 -15.18 -9.46
N ASP A 35 -3.91 -15.86 -10.06
CA ASP A 35 -3.15 -16.90 -9.35
C ASP A 35 -2.31 -16.28 -8.23
N VAL A 36 -1.74 -15.10 -8.48
CA VAL A 36 -1.03 -14.33 -7.44
C VAL A 36 -2.01 -13.92 -6.34
N ALA A 37 -3.22 -13.46 -6.68
CA ALA A 37 -4.20 -13.08 -5.68
C ALA A 37 -4.64 -14.25 -4.78
N GLU A 38 -4.81 -15.45 -5.35
CA GLU A 38 -5.15 -16.67 -4.60
C GLU A 38 -4.03 -17.06 -3.61
N GLU A 39 -2.78 -16.96 -4.03
CA GLU A 39 -1.62 -17.29 -3.18
C GLU A 39 -1.48 -16.34 -1.98
N PHE A 40 -1.77 -15.06 -2.17
CA PHE A 40 -1.71 -14.05 -1.11
C PHE A 40 -3.06 -13.84 -0.40
N SER A 41 -4.05 -14.71 -0.64
CA SER A 41 -5.42 -14.62 -0.08
C SER A 41 -6.05 -13.22 -0.24
N THR A 42 -5.79 -12.57 -1.37
CA THR A 42 -6.24 -11.21 -1.69
C THR A 42 -7.13 -11.20 -2.94
N THR A 43 -7.57 -10.02 -3.37
CA THR A 43 -8.35 -9.87 -4.60
C THR A 43 -7.44 -9.53 -5.77
N HIS A 44 -7.81 -9.99 -6.98
CA HIS A 44 -7.10 -9.61 -8.21
C HIS A 44 -6.98 -8.08 -8.37
N SER A 45 -8.01 -7.34 -7.97
CA SER A 45 -8.03 -5.87 -8.00
C SER A 45 -6.94 -5.25 -7.14
N THR A 46 -6.60 -5.89 -6.02
CA THR A 46 -5.53 -5.42 -5.13
C THR A 46 -4.16 -5.63 -5.77
N VAL A 47 -3.92 -6.81 -6.35
CA VAL A 47 -2.68 -7.13 -7.08
C VAL A 47 -2.51 -6.16 -8.27
N GLN A 48 -3.57 -5.95 -9.03
CA GLN A 48 -3.58 -5.00 -10.15
C GLN A 48 -3.28 -3.56 -9.69
N GLN A 49 -3.85 -3.12 -8.56
CA GLN A 49 -3.60 -1.79 -8.02
C GLN A 49 -2.14 -1.63 -7.57
N ILE A 50 -1.56 -2.66 -6.96
CA ILE A 50 -0.13 -2.69 -6.58
C ILE A 50 0.74 -2.58 -7.83
N HIS A 51 0.46 -3.35 -8.87
CA HIS A 51 1.19 -3.32 -10.14
C HIS A 51 1.11 -1.95 -10.82
N LYS A 52 -0.09 -1.38 -10.97
CA LYS A 52 -0.29 -0.03 -11.51
C LYS A 52 0.48 1.02 -10.72
N ARG A 53 0.47 0.93 -9.39
CA ARG A 53 1.18 1.87 -8.53
C ARG A 53 2.69 1.73 -8.64
N PHE A 54 3.21 0.51 -8.80
CA PHE A 54 4.63 0.29 -9.04
C PHE A 54 5.09 0.87 -10.38
N ILE A 55 4.30 0.74 -11.45
CA ILE A 55 4.60 1.37 -12.75
C ILE A 55 4.68 2.90 -12.64
N THR A 56 3.81 3.52 -11.84
CA THR A 56 3.76 4.97 -11.68
C THR A 56 4.79 5.53 -10.70
N ASP A 57 4.88 4.94 -9.50
CA ASP A 57 5.67 5.49 -8.40
C ASP A 57 7.08 4.85 -8.30
N HIS A 58 7.34 3.75 -9.02
CA HIS A 58 8.58 2.95 -8.95
C HIS A 58 9.01 2.58 -7.53
N THR A 59 8.05 2.39 -6.63
CA THR A 59 8.31 2.03 -5.23
C THR A 59 7.29 1.04 -4.70
N VAL A 60 7.74 0.14 -3.84
CA VAL A 60 6.90 -0.77 -3.05
C VAL A 60 6.44 -0.14 -1.73
N GLU A 61 7.03 0.99 -1.36
CA GLU A 61 6.77 1.63 -0.09
C GLU A 61 5.36 2.21 0.04
N ASN A 62 4.87 2.22 1.28
CA ASN A 62 3.61 2.84 1.60
C ASN A 62 3.75 4.37 1.58
N LYS A 63 2.86 5.03 0.83
CA LYS A 63 2.82 6.49 0.83
C LYS A 63 2.35 6.95 2.20
N LYS A 64 3.04 7.94 2.76
CA LYS A 64 2.60 8.60 3.99
C LYS A 64 1.16 9.07 3.82
N ARG A 65 0.26 8.60 4.70
CA ARG A 65 -1.14 9.02 4.70
C ARG A 65 -1.24 10.52 4.95
N LYS A 66 -2.19 11.18 4.30
CA LYS A 66 -2.54 12.56 4.62
C LYS A 66 -3.08 12.55 6.04
N GLY A 67 -2.36 13.18 6.96
CA GLY A 67 -2.82 13.40 8.32
C GLY A 67 -3.88 14.51 8.37
N ARG A 68 -4.37 14.80 9.57
CA ARG A 68 -5.21 15.98 9.80
C ARG A 68 -4.43 17.24 9.41
N PRO A 69 -4.96 18.12 8.54
CA PRO A 69 -4.32 19.39 8.24
C PRO A 69 -4.04 20.19 9.52
N HIS A 70 -2.93 20.93 9.54
CA HIS A 70 -2.65 21.81 10.66
C HIS A 70 -3.65 22.97 10.69
N VAL A 71 -4.07 23.35 11.91
CA VAL A 71 -4.93 24.52 12.13
C VAL A 71 -4.22 25.80 11.69
N LEU A 72 -2.93 25.90 12.00
CA LEU A 72 -2.11 27.05 11.64
C LEU A 72 -1.35 26.82 10.34
N THR A 73 -1.33 27.86 9.52
CA THR A 73 -0.47 28.00 8.36
C THR A 73 1.00 28.08 8.76
N ASN A 74 1.89 27.81 7.81
CA ASN A 74 3.33 27.94 8.03
C ASN A 74 3.76 29.38 8.36
N THR A 75 2.97 30.39 7.96
CA THR A 75 3.25 31.79 8.27
C THR A 75 2.87 32.12 9.72
N GLU A 76 1.70 31.68 10.19
CA GLU A 76 1.28 31.86 11.60
C GLU A 76 2.22 31.13 12.56
N LYS A 77 2.64 29.90 12.23
CA LYS A 77 3.65 29.17 13.01
C LYS A 77 4.96 29.95 13.12
N ARG A 78 5.42 30.55 12.02
CA ARG A 78 6.65 31.36 12.00
C ARG A 78 6.49 32.66 12.80
N TYR A 79 5.30 33.25 12.81
CA TYR A 79 5.01 34.42 13.63
C TYR A 79 5.11 34.09 15.13
N ILE A 80 4.51 32.98 15.57
CA ILE A 80 4.57 32.53 16.98
C ILE A 80 6.00 32.24 17.44
N ILE A 81 6.84 31.62 16.61
CA ILE A 81 8.24 31.28 16.98
C ILE A 81 9.13 32.52 17.08
N ARG A 82 8.82 33.59 16.34
CA ARG A 82 9.62 34.83 16.31
C ARG A 82 9.22 35.85 17.39
N MET A 83 8.10 35.63 18.07
CA MET A 83 7.63 36.43 19.19
C MET A 83 8.37 36.01 20.46
#